data_AF-A0A497T4Y3-F1
#
_entry.id   AF-A0A497T4Y3-F1
#
_cell.length_a   1.000
_cell.length_b   1.000
_cell.length_c   1.000
_cell.angle_alpha   90.00
_cell.angle_beta   90.00
_cell.angle_gamma   90.00
#
_symmetry.space_group_name_H-M   'P 1'
#
loop_
_entity.id
_entity.type
_entity.pdbx_description
1 polymer ?
#
loop_
_entity_poly.entity_id
_entity_poly.type
_entity_poly.pdbx_seq_one_letter_code
_entity_poly.pdbx_strand_id
1 'polypeptide(L)'
;MFPKIFGWIAVFTLFYGIISAMFFDLLLIATQPNMENLKKLAVDVGKTVFSSQEVIKESAIEFDEVYHKEDVAMQYKIYLFNRIIAGSLLSLFILYVIYRGVSFFVPSSKTDLGARLLVIFITLLVFYGCTLAYLLIIEHKGLVPPFHGFIELGKHAEAIRAYLTSNYNQTGVAI
;
A
#
# COMPACT_ATOMS: atom_id res chain seq x y z
N MET A 1 10.61 24.03 3.19
CA MET A 1 9.15 23.86 3.36
C MET A 1 8.45 23.55 2.04
N PHE A 2 8.73 24.31 0.98
CA PHE A 2 8.20 24.13 -0.38
C PHE A 2 8.26 22.70 -0.96
N PRO A 3 9.39 21.96 -0.90
CA PRO A 3 9.47 20.61 -1.49
C PRO A 3 8.55 19.60 -0.82
N LYS A 4 8.28 19.79 0.48
CA LYS A 4 7.41 18.90 1.25
C LYS A 4 5.95 19.07 0.84
N ILE A 5 5.50 20.31 0.61
CA ILE A 5 4.12 20.62 0.20
C ILE A 5 3.81 20.04 -1.17
N PHE A 6 4.72 20.18 -2.15
CA PHE A 6 4.56 19.56 -3.47
C PHE A 6 4.57 18.04 -3.42
N GLY A 7 5.39 17.43 -2.54
CA GLY A 7 5.34 15.98 -2.32
C GLY A 7 3.99 15.52 -1.79
N TRP A 8 3.40 16.25 -0.83
CA TRP A 8 2.05 15.95 -0.31
C TRP A 8 0.97 16.14 -1.36
N ILE A 9 1.05 17.20 -2.18
CA ILE A 9 0.10 17.43 -3.27
C ILE A 9 0.22 16.33 -4.33
N ALA A 10 1.44 15.89 -4.69
CA ALA A 10 1.64 14.81 -5.65
C ALA A 10 1.03 13.49 -5.15
N VAL A 11 1.25 13.14 -3.87
CA VAL A 11 0.63 11.97 -3.24
C VAL A 11 -0.89 12.11 -3.19
N PHE A 12 -1.39 13.29 -2.83
CA PHE A 12 -2.83 13.56 -2.78
C PHE A 12 -3.48 13.49 -4.15
N THR A 13 -2.85 14.03 -5.20
CA THR A 13 -3.34 13.94 -6.59
C THR A 13 -3.32 12.49 -7.09
N LEU A 14 -2.25 11.74 -6.78
CA LEU A 14 -2.08 10.35 -7.24
C LEU A 14 -3.08 9.40 -6.57
N PHE A 15 -3.56 9.72 -5.37
CA PHE A 15 -4.51 8.89 -4.63
C PHE A 15 -5.81 9.64 -4.27
N TYR A 16 -6.15 10.73 -4.96
CA TYR A 16 -7.23 11.64 -4.55
C TYR A 16 -8.56 10.93 -4.31
N GLY A 17 -8.97 10.06 -5.23
CA GLY A 17 -10.23 9.32 -5.11
C GLY A 17 -10.29 8.40 -3.89
N ILE A 18 -9.14 7.85 -3.47
CA ILE A 18 -9.04 6.95 -2.33
C ILE A 18 -8.92 7.75 -1.02
N ILE A 19 -8.03 8.74 -0.99
CA ILE A 19 -7.78 9.56 0.20
C ILE A 19 -8.99 10.44 0.53
N SER A 20 -9.68 10.99 -0.48
CA SER A 20 -10.86 11.83 -0.24
C SER A 20 -11.99 11.07 0.44
N ALA A 21 -12.28 9.84 0.01
CA ALA A 21 -13.30 9.00 0.65
C ALA A 21 -12.98 8.76 2.14
N MET A 22 -11.76 8.32 2.44
CA MET A 22 -11.30 8.11 3.82
C MET A 22 -11.31 9.41 4.64
N PHE A 23 -10.99 10.54 4.02
CA PHE A 23 -11.03 11.86 4.66
C PHE A 23 -12.47 12.28 4.99
N PHE A 24 -13.43 12.03 4.09
CA PHE A 24 -14.84 12.30 4.37
C PHE A 24 -15.37 11.42 5.50
N ASP A 25 -14.96 10.15 5.59
CA ASP A 25 -15.32 9.29 6.72
C ASP A 25 -14.72 9.80 8.03
N LEU A 26 -13.48 10.29 8.01
CA LEU A 26 -12.86 10.93 9.18
C LEU A 26 -13.62 12.21 9.61
N LEU A 27 -14.03 13.05 8.65
CA LEU A 27 -14.88 14.21 8.93
C LEU A 27 -16.23 13.79 9.50
N LEU A 28 -16.83 12.72 8.98
CA LEU A 28 -18.10 12.19 9.45
C LEU A 28 -17.97 11.67 10.89
N ILE A 29 -16.89 10.98 11.24
CA ILE A 29 -16.61 10.56 12.61
C ILE A 29 -16.41 11.77 13.54
N ALA A 30 -15.70 12.80 13.09
CA ALA A 30 -15.45 14.00 13.89
C ALA A 30 -16.74 14.80 14.17
N THR A 31 -17.66 14.82 13.20
CA THR A 31 -18.95 15.54 13.33
C THR A 31 -20.05 14.70 13.98
N GLN A 32 -20.02 13.38 13.78
CA GLN A 32 -21.00 12.42 14.28
C GLN A 32 -20.28 11.16 14.82
N PRO A 33 -19.71 11.22 16.03
CA PRO A 33 -18.95 10.12 16.59
C PRO A 33 -19.89 8.98 16.98
N ASN A 34 -19.97 7.95 16.13
CA ASN A 34 -20.70 6.73 16.40
C ASN A 34 -19.90 5.49 15.92
N MET A 35 -20.28 4.33 16.44
CA MET A 35 -19.59 3.07 16.15
C MET A 35 -19.77 2.62 14.68
N GLU A 36 -20.86 3.01 14.03
CA GLU A 36 -21.13 2.65 12.62
C GLU A 36 -20.18 3.37 11.67
N ASN A 37 -19.93 4.66 11.91
CA ASN A 37 -18.99 5.48 11.13
C ASN A 37 -17.54 4.98 11.31
N LEU A 38 -17.17 4.57 12.52
CA LEU A 38 -15.87 3.93 12.78
C LEU A 38 -15.72 2.59 12.06
N LYS A 39 -16.78 1.75 12.08
CA LYS A 39 -16.81 0.50 11.33
C LYS A 39 -16.67 0.76 9.84
N LYS A 40 -17.40 1.73 9.29
CA LYS A 40 -17.33 2.10 7.87
C LYS A 40 -15.91 2.49 7.47
N LEU A 41 -15.28 3.40 8.22
CA LEU A 41 -13.88 3.78 7.98
C LEU A 41 -12.95 2.55 8.03
N ALA A 42 -13.08 1.69 9.04
CA ALA A 42 -12.25 0.50 9.16
C ALA A 42 -12.40 -0.46 7.96
N VAL A 43 -13.62 -0.58 7.43
CA VAL A 43 -13.93 -1.40 6.25
C VAL A 43 -13.38 -0.76 4.97
N ASP A 44 -13.50 0.57 4.81
CA ASP A 44 -12.97 1.28 3.65
C ASP A 44 -11.43 1.28 3.62
N VAL A 45 -10.79 1.41 4.80
CA VAL A 45 -9.34 1.16 4.98
C VAL A 45 -9.02 -0.28 4.58
N GLY A 46 -9.75 -1.26 5.12
CA GLY A 46 -9.52 -2.68 4.87
C GLY A 46 -9.64 -3.07 3.40
N LYS A 47 -10.68 -2.57 2.73
CA LYS A 47 -10.90 -2.73 1.29
C LYS A 47 -9.74 -2.15 0.49
N THR A 48 -9.33 -0.93 0.81
CA THR A 48 -8.24 -0.24 0.11
C THR A 48 -6.93 -0.99 0.25
N VAL A 49 -6.60 -1.43 1.48
CA VAL A 49 -5.41 -2.24 1.76
C VAL A 49 -5.46 -3.56 1.01
N PHE A 50 -6.59 -4.27 1.07
CA PHE A 50 -6.73 -5.55 0.38
C PHE A 50 -6.57 -5.40 -1.14
N SER A 51 -7.25 -4.41 -1.74
CA SER A 51 -7.16 -4.13 -3.17
C SER A 51 -5.75 -3.73 -3.59
N SER A 52 -5.05 -2.90 -2.81
CA SER A 52 -3.67 -2.51 -3.14
C SER A 52 -2.72 -3.72 -3.10
N GLN A 53 -2.92 -4.65 -2.16
CA GLN A 53 -2.14 -5.88 -2.05
C GLN A 53 -2.45 -6.89 -3.17
N GLU A 54 -3.72 -7.08 -3.56
CA GLU A 54 -4.06 -7.93 -4.71
C GLU A 54 -3.47 -7.36 -6.02
N VAL A 55 -3.49 -6.04 -6.23
CA VAL A 55 -2.86 -5.42 -7.41
C VAL A 55 -1.36 -5.72 -7.46
N ILE A 56 -0.65 -5.66 -6.33
CA ILE A 56 0.78 -6.02 -6.29
C ILE A 56 0.95 -7.50 -6.67
N LYS A 57 0.17 -8.38 -6.04
CA LYS A 57 0.23 -9.84 -6.26
C LYS A 57 -0.02 -10.22 -7.71
N GLU A 58 -1.15 -9.79 -8.27
CA GLU A 58 -1.53 -10.07 -9.65
C GLU A 58 -0.49 -9.53 -10.63
N SER A 59 -0.06 -8.28 -10.43
CA SER A 59 0.91 -7.66 -11.34
C SER A 59 2.28 -8.32 -11.23
N ALA A 60 2.71 -8.79 -10.05
CA ALA A 60 3.99 -9.49 -9.88
C ALA A 60 4.00 -10.85 -10.56
N ILE A 61 2.93 -11.65 -10.39
CA ILE A 61 2.76 -12.94 -11.06
C ILE A 61 2.75 -12.73 -12.57
N GLU A 62 1.90 -11.83 -13.05
CA GLU A 62 1.76 -11.59 -14.48
C GLU A 62 3.04 -11.03 -15.10
N PHE A 63 3.75 -10.16 -14.38
CA PHE A 63 5.03 -9.62 -14.84
C PHE A 63 6.07 -10.73 -15.06
N ASP A 64 6.20 -11.66 -14.12
CA ASP A 64 7.10 -12.81 -14.21
C ASP A 64 6.78 -13.67 -15.44
N GLU A 65 5.49 -13.92 -15.68
CA GLU A 65 5.02 -14.73 -16.81
C GLU A 65 5.28 -14.09 -18.19
N VAL A 66 5.32 -12.76 -18.27
CA VAL A 66 5.45 -12.03 -19.55
C VAL A 66 6.82 -11.39 -19.77
N TYR A 67 7.67 -11.30 -18.74
CA TYR A 67 8.93 -10.57 -18.81
C TYR A 67 9.86 -11.09 -19.93
N HIS A 68 10.00 -12.41 -20.04
CA HIS A 68 10.86 -13.06 -21.04
C HIS A 68 10.21 -13.24 -22.42
N LYS A 69 8.94 -12.88 -22.57
CA LYS A 69 8.21 -13.02 -23.84
C LYS A 69 8.52 -11.86 -24.77
N GLU A 70 9.14 -12.14 -25.92
CA GLU A 70 9.51 -11.13 -26.94
C GLU A 70 8.30 -10.59 -27.70
N ASP A 71 7.23 -11.37 -27.81
CA ASP A 71 5.97 -11.02 -28.46
C ASP A 71 5.11 -10.04 -27.63
N VAL A 72 5.42 -9.86 -26.34
CA VAL A 72 4.70 -8.96 -25.46
C VAL A 72 5.30 -7.55 -25.54
N ALA A 73 4.46 -6.57 -25.89
CA ALA A 73 4.84 -5.19 -26.03
C ALA A 73 5.51 -4.64 -24.76
N MET A 74 6.64 -3.92 -24.90
CA MET A 74 7.36 -3.32 -23.77
C MET A 74 6.47 -2.39 -22.92
N GLN A 75 5.52 -1.69 -23.55
CA GLN A 75 4.55 -0.84 -22.87
C GLN A 75 3.70 -1.61 -21.84
N TYR A 76 3.39 -2.88 -22.12
CA TYR A 76 2.65 -3.73 -21.18
C TYR A 76 3.48 -4.10 -19.96
N LYS A 77 4.76 -4.43 -20.17
CA LYS A 77 5.71 -4.70 -19.08
C LYS A 77 5.88 -3.46 -18.18
N ILE A 78 6.03 -2.27 -18.79
CA ILE A 78 6.06 -0.98 -18.06
C ILE A 78 4.76 -0.76 -17.27
N TYR A 79 3.61 -1.03 -17.87
CA TYR A 79 2.31 -0.90 -17.21
C TYR A 79 2.20 -1.79 -15.96
N LEU A 80 2.54 -3.08 -16.06
CA LEU A 80 2.55 -4.01 -14.93
C LEU A 80 3.52 -3.57 -13.83
N PHE A 81 4.72 -3.14 -14.20
CA PHE A 81 5.69 -2.61 -13.25
C PHE A 81 5.18 -1.36 -12.53
N ASN A 82 4.53 -0.44 -13.25
CA ASN A 82 3.91 0.75 -12.64
C ASN A 82 2.75 0.40 -11.70
N ARG A 83 1.97 -0.65 -11.99
CA ARG A 83 0.94 -1.14 -11.06
C ARG A 83 1.54 -1.66 -9.76
N ILE A 84 2.66 -2.40 -9.82
CA ILE A 84 3.40 -2.85 -8.63
C ILE A 84 3.83 -1.66 -7.79
N ILE A 85 4.42 -0.63 -8.42
CA ILE A 85 4.83 0.60 -7.73
C ILE A 85 3.63 1.31 -7.09
N ALA A 86 2.55 1.52 -7.84
CA ALA A 86 1.37 2.23 -7.35
C ALA A 86 0.72 1.50 -6.17
N GLY A 87 0.54 0.18 -6.26
CA GLY A 87 0.01 -0.64 -5.16
C GLY A 87 0.92 -0.62 -3.93
N SER A 88 2.24 -0.65 -4.14
CA SER A 88 3.24 -0.57 -3.05
C SER A 88 3.19 0.78 -2.35
N LEU A 89 3.18 1.88 -3.11
CA LEU A 89 3.10 3.25 -2.56
C LEU A 89 1.82 3.47 -1.78
N LEU A 90 0.67 3.00 -2.29
CA LEU A 90 -0.60 3.11 -1.58
C LEU A 90 -0.58 2.33 -0.26
N SER A 91 -0.08 1.10 -0.28
CA SER A 91 0.02 0.25 0.91
C SER A 91 0.93 0.88 1.98
N LEU A 92 2.09 1.38 1.57
CA LEU A 92 3.05 2.08 2.43
C LEU A 92 2.49 3.41 2.96
N PHE A 93 1.74 4.14 2.15
CA PHE A 93 1.07 5.36 2.57
C PHE A 93 0.04 5.10 3.67
N ILE A 94 -0.80 4.07 3.53
CA ILE A 94 -1.78 3.71 4.54
C ILE A 94 -1.08 3.27 5.84
N LEU A 95 -0.05 2.43 5.75
CA LEU A 95 0.80 2.06 6.90
C LEU A 95 1.37 3.29 7.60
N TYR A 96 1.88 4.25 6.82
CA TYR A 96 2.42 5.49 7.35
C TYR A 96 1.34 6.31 8.08
N VAL A 97 0.15 6.44 7.51
CA VAL A 97 -0.97 7.17 8.15
C VAL A 97 -1.38 6.51 9.46
N ILE A 98 -1.53 5.18 9.48
CA ILE A 98 -1.85 4.41 10.70
C ILE A 98 -0.74 4.61 11.73
N TYR A 99 0.53 4.44 11.33
CA TYR A 99 1.69 4.62 12.21
C TYR A 99 1.72 6.01 12.85
N ARG A 100 1.44 7.06 12.06
CA ARG A 100 1.37 8.44 12.55
C ARG A 100 0.21 8.64 13.52
N GLY A 101 -0.94 8.04 13.23
CA GLY A 101 -2.10 8.03 14.14
C GLY A 101 -1.75 7.38 15.48
N VAL A 102 -1.20 6.17 15.47
CA VAL A 102 -0.81 5.45 16.70
C VAL A 102 0.30 6.19 17.46
N SER A 103 1.34 6.66 16.76
CA SER A 103 2.45 7.42 17.37
C SER A 103 1.99 8.71 18.05
N PHE A 104 0.90 9.33 17.58
CA PHE A 104 0.32 10.51 18.21
C PHE A 104 -0.19 10.20 19.63
N PHE A 105 -0.79 9.02 19.83
CA PHE A 105 -1.28 8.55 21.14
C PHE A 105 -0.19 7.94 22.03
N VAL A 106 0.98 7.64 21.48
CA VAL A 106 2.14 7.11 22.23
C VAL A 106 3.36 8.04 22.05
N PRO A 107 3.40 9.20 22.73
CA PRO A 107 4.45 10.20 22.52
C PRO A 107 5.86 9.72 22.85
N SER A 108 5.98 8.77 23.80
CA SER A 108 7.25 8.17 24.24
C SER A 108 7.96 7.37 23.15
N SER A 109 7.26 6.97 22.08
CA SER A 109 7.83 6.25 20.93
C SER A 109 8.97 6.98 20.22
N LYS A 110 9.08 8.30 20.43
CA LYS A 110 10.17 9.12 19.89
C LYS A 110 11.51 8.84 20.59
N THR A 111 11.48 8.62 21.90
CA THR A 111 12.69 8.54 22.74
C THR A 111 12.94 7.14 23.29
N ASP A 112 11.90 6.31 23.42
CA ASP A 112 12.00 4.95 23.94
C ASP A 112 11.85 3.89 22.83
N LEU A 113 12.77 2.93 22.80
CA LEU A 113 12.76 1.82 21.84
C LEU A 113 11.58 0.88 22.09
N GLY A 114 11.24 0.62 23.36
CA GLY A 114 10.12 -0.26 23.72
C GLY A 114 8.79 0.29 23.19
N ALA A 115 8.52 1.57 23.47
CA ALA A 115 7.36 2.28 22.94
C ALA A 115 7.35 2.33 21.41
N ARG A 116 8.50 2.46 20.75
CA ARG A 116 8.58 2.44 19.28
C ARG A 116 8.20 1.08 18.71
N LEU A 117 8.70 -0.01 19.28
CA LEU A 117 8.36 -1.37 18.85
C LEU A 117 6.87 -1.66 19.07
N LEU A 118 6.31 -1.20 20.19
CA LEU A 118 4.88 -1.31 20.46
C LEU A 118 4.04 -0.58 19.40
N VAL A 119 4.41 0.65 19.04
CA VAL A 119 3.72 1.41 17.98
C VAL A 119 3.78 0.68 16.64
N ILE A 120 4.94 0.12 16.28
CA ILE A 120 5.08 -0.68 15.06
C ILE A 120 4.13 -1.88 15.11
N PHE A 121 4.14 -2.62 16.21
CA PHE A 121 3.27 -3.79 16.37
C PHE A 121 1.78 -3.45 16.27
N ILE A 122 1.33 -2.40 16.95
CA ILE A 122 -0.06 -1.91 16.88
C ILE A 122 -0.39 -1.46 15.45
N THR A 123 0.53 -0.79 14.77
CA THR A 123 0.33 -0.37 13.36
C THR A 123 0.05 -1.57 12.47
N LEU A 124 0.84 -2.64 12.60
CA LEU A 124 0.65 -3.88 11.84
C LEU A 124 -0.67 -4.56 12.19
N LEU A 125 -1.05 -4.58 13.47
CA LEU A 125 -2.33 -5.12 13.93
C LEU A 125 -3.53 -4.35 13.38
N VAL A 126 -3.46 -3.01 13.35
CA VAL A 126 -4.55 -2.18 12.78
C VAL A 126 -4.62 -2.38 11.27
N PHE A 127 -3.49 -2.35 10.57
CA PHE A 127 -3.41 -2.55 9.13
C PHE A 127 -4.03 -3.90 8.70
N TYR A 128 -3.62 -4.99 9.36
CA TYR A 128 -4.17 -6.31 9.07
C TYR A 128 -5.58 -6.51 9.63
N GLY A 129 -5.89 -5.96 10.81
CA GLY A 129 -7.21 -6.04 11.42
C GLY A 129 -8.31 -5.39 10.57
N CYS A 130 -8.03 -4.23 9.96
CA CYS A 130 -8.94 -3.62 8.98
C CYS A 130 -9.14 -4.53 7.76
N THR A 131 -8.08 -5.15 7.26
CA THR A 131 -8.15 -6.08 6.13
C THR A 131 -9.03 -7.29 6.47
N LEU A 132 -8.82 -7.90 7.64
CA LEU A 132 -9.65 -9.01 8.12
C LEU A 132 -11.11 -8.62 8.29
N ALA A 133 -11.38 -7.44 8.86
CA ALA A 133 -12.74 -6.94 9.01
C ALA A 133 -13.46 -6.81 7.66
N TYR A 134 -12.78 -6.29 6.64
CA TYR A 134 -13.30 -6.25 5.27
C TYR A 134 -13.56 -7.66 4.72
N LEU A 135 -12.60 -8.59 4.84
CA LEU A 135 -12.72 -9.96 4.33
C LEU A 135 -13.87 -10.74 4.96
N LEU A 136 -14.15 -10.52 6.24
CA LEU A 136 -15.28 -11.12 6.94
C LEU A 136 -16.62 -10.62 6.38
N ILE A 137 -16.72 -9.33 6.03
CA ILE A 137 -17.95 -8.73 5.48
C ILE A 137 -18.26 -9.25 4.08
N ILE A 138 -17.24 -9.45 3.25
CA ILE A 138 -17.42 -9.99 1.89
C ILE A 138 -17.43 -11.52 1.84
N GLU A 139 -17.49 -12.18 3.00
CA GLU A 139 -17.49 -13.65 3.16
C GLU A 139 -16.36 -14.33 2.37
N HIS A 140 -15.17 -13.73 2.35
CA HIS A 140 -14.06 -14.25 1.56
C HIS A 140 -13.65 -15.64 2.07
N LYS A 141 -13.70 -16.63 1.17
CA LYS A 141 -13.34 -18.01 1.47
C LYS A 141 -11.85 -18.22 1.26
N GLY A 142 -11.05 -17.84 2.26
CA GLY A 142 -9.61 -18.08 2.23
C GLY A 142 -8.86 -17.33 3.32
N LEU A 143 -7.80 -17.97 3.84
CA LEU A 143 -6.86 -17.28 4.71
C LEU A 143 -5.95 -16.42 3.81
N VAL A 144 -6.09 -15.11 3.90
CA VAL A 144 -5.21 -14.16 3.23
C VAL A 144 -4.11 -13.77 4.22
N PRO A 145 -2.83 -14.09 3.96
CA PRO A 145 -1.75 -13.70 4.86
C PRO A 145 -1.59 -12.17 4.89
N PRO A 146 -1.10 -11.59 6.00
CA PRO A 146 -0.77 -10.18 6.03
C PRO A 146 0.31 -9.88 4.97
N PHE A 147 0.20 -8.73 4.31
CA PHE A 147 1.16 -8.30 3.27
C PHE A 147 1.29 -9.28 2.09
N HIS A 148 0.23 -10.00 1.73
CA HIS A 148 0.25 -11.02 0.67
C HIS A 148 0.77 -10.51 -0.68
N GLY A 149 0.51 -9.25 -1.02
CA GLY A 149 1.06 -8.60 -2.22
C GLY A 149 2.58 -8.54 -2.19
N PHE A 150 3.16 -8.08 -1.07
CA PHE A 150 4.61 -8.03 -0.89
C PHE A 150 5.26 -9.40 -0.78
N ILE A 151 4.56 -10.38 -0.19
CA ILE A 151 5.04 -11.77 -0.15
C ILE A 151 5.17 -12.31 -1.57
N GLU A 152 4.16 -12.13 -2.42
CA GLU A 152 4.21 -12.60 -3.80
C GLU A 152 5.26 -11.84 -4.62
N LEU A 153 5.35 -10.52 -4.43
CA LEU A 153 6.40 -9.70 -5.02
C LEU A 153 7.81 -10.21 -4.69
N GLY A 154 8.01 -10.68 -3.46
CA GLY A 154 9.27 -11.28 -3.01
C GLY A 154 9.60 -12.59 -3.73
N LYS A 155 8.60 -13.41 -4.04
CA LYS A 155 8.78 -14.67 -4.79
C LYS A 155 9.17 -14.42 -6.24
N HIS A 156 8.59 -13.40 -6.88
CA HIS A 156 8.87 -13.02 -8.27
C HIS A 156 9.90 -11.86 -8.40
N ALA A 157 10.73 -11.66 -7.37
CA ALA A 157 11.66 -10.54 -7.33
C ALA A 157 12.73 -10.59 -8.43
N GLU A 158 13.04 -11.77 -8.97
CA GLU A 158 14.08 -11.96 -9.99
C GLU A 158 13.72 -11.31 -11.32
N ALA A 159 12.51 -11.53 -11.86
CA ALA A 159 12.05 -10.89 -13.09
C ALA A 159 12.07 -9.36 -12.98
N ILE A 160 11.66 -8.82 -11.82
CA ILE A 160 11.66 -7.38 -11.56
C ILE A 160 13.09 -6.83 -11.50
N ARG A 161 14.01 -7.53 -10.83
CA ARG A 161 15.43 -7.15 -10.79
C ARG A 161 16.06 -7.18 -12.17
N ALA A 162 15.75 -8.19 -12.98
CA ALA A 162 16.24 -8.32 -14.34
C ALA A 162 15.71 -7.18 -15.24
N TYR A 163 14.43 -6.84 -15.10
CA TYR A 163 13.82 -5.70 -15.80
C TYR A 163 14.47 -4.36 -15.41
N LEU A 164 14.71 -4.14 -14.12
CA LEU A 164 15.41 -2.94 -13.67
C LEU A 164 16.83 -2.90 -14.23
N THR A 165 17.57 -4.00 -14.13
CA THR A 165 18.97 -4.07 -14.59
C THR A 165 19.07 -3.85 -16.11
N SER A 166 18.17 -4.44 -16.90
CA SER A 166 18.17 -4.27 -18.36
C SER A 166 17.86 -2.82 -18.77
N ASN A 167 16.88 -2.17 -18.14
CA ASN A 167 16.56 -0.76 -18.43
C ASN A 167 17.63 0.21 -17.92
N TYR A 168 18.21 -0.02 -16.72
CA TYR A 168 19.24 0.86 -16.17
C TYR A 168 20.59 0.73 -16.90
N ASN A 169 20.97 -0.48 -17.33
CA ASN A 169 22.20 -0.67 -18.11
C ASN A 169 22.09 -0.09 -19.52
N GLN A 170 20.88 -0.01 -20.10
CA GLN A 170 20.65 0.70 -21.37
C GLN A 170 20.86 2.21 -21.26
N THR A 171 20.56 2.82 -20.10
CA THR A 171 20.85 4.24 -19.83
C THR A 171 22.30 4.55 -19.43
N GLY A 172 23.14 3.53 -19.18
CA GLY A 172 24.53 3.69 -18.74
C GLY A 172 25.59 3.71 -19.85
N VAL A 173 25.20 3.63 -21.14
CA VAL A 173 26.13 3.59 -22.30
C VAL A 173 26.00 4.86 -23.17
N ALA A 174 25.48 5.95 -22.62
CA ALA A 174 25.40 7.23 -23.31
C ALA A 174 25.89 8.38 -22.42
N ILE A 175 27.17 8.35 -22.04
CA ILE A 175 27.98 9.54 -21.73
C ILE A 175 29.39 9.30 -22.29
#